data_AF-A0A2G1XKW5-F1
#
_entry.id   AF-A0A2G1XKW5-F1
#
_cell.length_a   1.000
_cell.length_b   1.000
_cell.length_c   1.000
_cell.angle_alpha   90.00
_cell.angle_beta   90.00
_cell.angle_gamma   90.00
#
_symmetry.space_group_name_H-M   'P 1'
#
loop_
_entity.id
_entity.type
_entity.pdbx_description
1 polymer ?
#
loop_
_entity_poly.entity_id
_entity_poly.type
_entity_poly.pdbx_seq_one_letter_code
_entity_poly.pdbx_strand_id
1 'polypeptide(L)'
;MLVPARLDLAALRAVGPDEEVPDLLRGLVRVPVRRAAAPAATEQPSGADLRSRLAAAHEGERRHILLDLVRATAAAVLGFADKNEVEAHRGFLELGLNSLTAVELRNRLGAAAGLTLPVTVMFDHPSAGEMAGFLGEQLLRDQRPEGSQATVHGDLDRIEASLAGGVLDEQERDAVTARLQELLAKFGDGSGGGAGRSALADQLADVSDDDLFDIIDNGLGTLE
;
A
#
# COMPACT_ATOMS: atom_id res chain seq x y z
N MET A 1 -1.03 -50.56 -25.41
CA MET A 1 -0.88 -49.64 -26.55
C MET A 1 -1.26 -48.25 -26.07
N LEU A 2 -0.30 -47.32 -26.05
CA LEU A 2 -0.56 -45.89 -25.79
C LEU A 2 -0.41 -45.16 -27.12
N VAL A 3 -1.49 -44.53 -27.58
CA VAL A 3 -1.50 -43.75 -28.83
C VAL A 3 -1.38 -42.27 -28.46
N PRO A 4 -0.32 -41.55 -28.88
CA PRO A 4 -0.24 -40.12 -28.66
C PRO A 4 -1.23 -39.41 -29.61
N ALA A 5 -2.31 -38.86 -29.06
CA ALA A 5 -3.21 -37.96 -29.78
C ALA A 5 -2.82 -36.50 -29.50
N ARG A 6 -2.63 -35.70 -30.55
CA ARG A 6 -2.48 -34.24 -30.41
C ARG A 6 -3.86 -33.62 -30.31
N LEU A 7 -4.29 -33.27 -29.09
CA LEU A 7 -5.50 -32.48 -28.89
C LEU A 7 -5.20 -31.01 -29.19
N ASP A 8 -5.87 -30.47 -30.21
CA ASP A 8 -5.85 -29.03 -30.49
C ASP A 8 -6.87 -28.33 -29.59
N LEU A 9 -6.38 -27.77 -28.48
CA LEU A 9 -7.19 -27.07 -27.48
C LEU A 9 -7.70 -25.71 -27.98
N ALA A 10 -7.14 -25.16 -29.06
CA ALA A 10 -7.64 -23.92 -29.65
C ALA A 10 -8.89 -24.17 -30.50
N ALA A 11 -8.92 -25.27 -31.26
CA ALA A 11 -10.09 -25.69 -32.03
C ALA A 11 -11.30 -25.99 -31.12
N LEU A 12 -11.10 -26.67 -29.99
CA LEU A 12 -12.15 -26.99 -29.02
C LEU A 12 -12.75 -25.76 -28.30
N ARG A 13 -12.05 -24.62 -28.27
CA ARG A 13 -12.57 -23.36 -27.70
C ARG A 13 -13.45 -22.57 -28.66
N ALA A 14 -13.38 -22.85 -29.96
CA ALA A 14 -14.18 -22.21 -31.00
C ALA A 14 -15.53 -22.91 -31.23
N VAL A 15 -15.69 -24.15 -30.73
CA VAL A 15 -16.95 -24.91 -30.80
C VAL A 15 -17.91 -24.34 -29.75
N GLY A 16 -19.05 -23.83 -30.23
CA GLY A 16 -20.11 -23.28 -29.38
C GLY A 16 -20.79 -24.35 -28.51
N PRO A 17 -21.52 -23.95 -27.46
CA PRO A 17 -22.03 -24.85 -26.42
C PRO A 17 -23.12 -25.86 -26.85
N ASP A 18 -23.50 -25.92 -28.13
CA ASP A 18 -24.64 -26.69 -28.64
C ASP A 18 -24.26 -27.90 -29.52
N GLU A 19 -22.97 -28.24 -29.65
CA GLU A 19 -22.56 -29.49 -30.33
C GLU A 19 -21.84 -30.40 -29.34
N GLU A 20 -22.33 -31.63 -29.22
CA GLU A 20 -22.11 -32.59 -28.11
C GLU A 20 -20.64 -32.78 -27.73
N VAL A 21 -20.17 -32.03 -26.72
CA VAL A 21 -18.87 -32.28 -26.08
C VAL A 21 -19.06 -33.38 -25.02
N PRO A 22 -18.41 -34.55 -25.15
CA PRO A 22 -18.49 -35.62 -24.15
C PRO A 22 -18.03 -35.13 -22.76
N ASP A 23 -18.78 -35.48 -21.71
CA ASP A 23 -18.61 -34.98 -20.33
C ASP A 23 -17.19 -35.12 -19.77
N LEU A 24 -16.41 -36.09 -20.26
CA LEU A 24 -15.03 -36.33 -19.85
C LEU A 24 -14.06 -35.19 -20.23
N LEU A 25 -14.43 -34.32 -21.19
CA LEU A 25 -13.57 -33.23 -21.66
C LEU A 25 -13.89 -31.86 -21.03
N ARG A 26 -14.98 -31.74 -20.25
CA ARG A 26 -15.34 -30.49 -19.55
C ARG A 26 -14.34 -30.08 -18.46
N GLY A 27 -13.59 -31.03 -17.90
CA GLY A 27 -12.57 -30.75 -16.87
C GLY A 27 -11.23 -30.22 -17.41
N LEU A 28 -10.92 -30.44 -18.69
CA LEU A 28 -9.66 -30.03 -19.33
C LEU A 28 -9.79 -28.68 -20.06
N VAL A 29 -11.01 -28.29 -20.44
CA VAL A 29 -11.28 -26.98 -21.04
C VAL A 29 -11.68 -26.02 -19.94
N ARG A 30 -10.70 -25.29 -19.40
CA ARG A 30 -10.96 -24.08 -18.60
C ARG A 30 -11.58 -23.03 -19.52
N VAL A 31 -12.90 -23.05 -19.63
CA VAL A 31 -13.68 -22.00 -20.29
C VAL A 31 -13.55 -20.74 -19.43
N PRO A 32 -13.04 -19.62 -19.95
CA PRO A 32 -13.11 -18.36 -19.23
C PRO A 32 -14.59 -18.03 -19.04
N VAL A 33 -15.05 -18.03 -17.80
CA VAL A 33 -16.40 -17.59 -17.44
C VAL A 33 -16.55 -16.17 -17.97
N ARG A 34 -17.26 -16.05 -19.09
CA ARG A 34 -17.70 -14.77 -19.64
C ARG A 34 -18.51 -14.13 -18.53
N ARG A 35 -17.99 -13.05 -17.94
CA ARG A 35 -18.75 -12.21 -17.01
C ARG A 35 -20.02 -11.78 -17.74
N ALA A 36 -21.12 -12.45 -17.44
CA ALA A 36 -22.44 -11.92 -17.72
C ALA A 36 -22.53 -10.60 -16.93
N ALA A 37 -22.77 -9.51 -17.64
CA ALA A 37 -23.13 -8.25 -17.03
C ALA A 37 -24.44 -8.47 -16.27
N ALA A 38 -24.34 -8.68 -14.96
CA ALA A 38 -25.48 -8.66 -14.07
C ALA A 38 -26.04 -7.23 -14.03
N PRO A 39 -27.37 -7.06 -14.02
CA PRO A 39 -27.97 -5.74 -13.90
C PRO A 39 -27.64 -5.19 -12.51
N ALA A 40 -27.10 -3.96 -12.46
CA ALA A 40 -26.92 -3.11 -11.28
C ALA A 40 -26.82 -3.87 -9.94
N ALA A 41 -25.70 -4.57 -9.73
CA ALA A 41 -25.31 -4.95 -8.39
C ALA A 41 -25.05 -3.64 -7.63
N THR A 42 -25.81 -3.41 -6.55
CA THR A 42 -25.50 -2.44 -5.50
C THR A 42 -24.00 -2.35 -5.33
N GLU A 43 -23.44 -1.18 -5.64
CA GLU A 43 -22.02 -0.89 -5.64
C GLU A 43 -21.43 -1.36 -4.31
N GLN A 44 -20.69 -2.47 -4.32
CA GLN A 44 -19.89 -2.82 -3.15
C GLN A 44 -18.87 -1.68 -2.99
N PRO A 45 -18.80 -1.02 -1.83
CA PRO A 45 -17.89 0.08 -1.62
C PRO A 45 -16.47 -0.42 -1.91
N SER A 46 -15.83 0.19 -2.90
CA SER A 46 -14.45 -0.13 -3.24
C SER A 46 -13.53 0.39 -2.15
N GLY A 47 -12.36 -0.25 -1.97
CA GLY A 47 -11.35 0.27 -1.05
C GLY A 47 -10.89 1.70 -1.37
N ALA A 48 -11.05 2.19 -2.60
CA ALA A 48 -10.77 3.58 -2.95
C ALA A 48 -11.85 4.52 -2.39
N ASP A 49 -13.13 4.16 -2.50
CA ASP A 49 -14.25 4.92 -1.92
C ASP A 49 -14.15 5.01 -0.40
N LEU A 50 -13.83 3.88 0.27
CA LEU A 50 -13.61 3.88 1.71
C LEU A 50 -12.47 4.82 2.11
N ARG A 51 -11.33 4.81 1.39
CA ARG A 51 -10.20 5.70 1.66
C ARG A 51 -10.58 7.17 1.49
N SER A 52 -11.31 7.54 0.43
CA SER A 52 -11.78 8.91 0.21
C SER A 52 -12.71 9.39 1.34
N ARG A 53 -13.65 8.54 1.77
CA ARG A 53 -14.56 8.84 2.89
C ARG A 53 -13.81 9.03 4.21
N LEU A 54 -12.82 8.18 4.49
CA LEU A 54 -12.01 8.31 5.70
C LEU A 54 -11.11 9.54 5.66
N ALA A 55 -10.57 9.92 4.50
CA ALA A 55 -9.76 11.12 4.34
C ALA A 55 -10.55 12.40 4.68
N ALA A 56 -11.83 12.46 4.29
CA ALA A 56 -12.71 13.60 4.57
C ALA A 56 -13.27 13.63 6.01
N ALA A 57 -13.33 12.47 6.69
CA ALA A 57 -13.91 12.34 8.02
C ALA A 57 -12.93 12.69 9.16
N HIS A 58 -13.46 13.18 10.28
CA HIS A 58 -12.71 13.37 11.53
C HIS A 58 -12.43 12.04 12.25
N GLU A 59 -11.48 11.99 13.18
CA GLU A 59 -11.03 10.74 13.84
C GLU A 59 -12.18 9.93 14.48
N GLY A 60 -13.10 10.59 15.20
CA GLY A 60 -14.25 9.92 15.81
C GLY A 60 -15.24 9.35 14.79
N GLU A 61 -15.37 10.01 13.65
CA GLU A 61 -16.24 9.61 12.54
C GLU A 61 -15.61 8.47 11.72
N ARG A 62 -14.28 8.49 11.52
CA ARG A 62 -13.53 7.38 10.90
C ARG A 62 -13.78 6.08 11.63
N ARG A 63 -13.70 6.09 12.97
CA ARG A 63 -14.01 4.90 13.79
C ARG A 63 -15.43 4.41 13.59
N HIS A 64 -16.42 5.32 13.51
CA HIS A 64 -17.81 4.94 13.25
C HIS A 64 -17.99 4.33 11.86
N ILE A 65 -17.39 4.92 10.82
CA ILE A 65 -17.46 4.42 9.45
C ILE A 65 -16.90 2.99 9.36
N LEU A 66 -15.74 2.75 9.99
CA LEU A 66 -15.11 1.44 10.00
C LEU A 66 -15.90 0.40 10.79
N LEU A 67 -16.43 0.80 11.95
CA LEU A 67 -17.27 -0.09 12.76
C LEU A 67 -18.55 -0.47 12.01
N ASP A 68 -19.19 0.48 11.35
CA ASP A 68 -20.37 0.24 10.53
C ASP A 68 -20.08 -0.68 9.35
N LEU A 69 -18.94 -0.51 8.69
CA LEU A 69 -18.50 -1.40 7.62
C LEU A 69 -18.37 -2.85 8.14
N VAL A 70 -17.70 -3.03 9.28
CA VAL A 70 -17.50 -4.35 9.87
C VAL A 70 -18.82 -4.99 10.27
N ARG A 71 -19.69 -4.24 10.95
CA ARG A 71 -21.01 -4.72 11.38
C ARG A 71 -21.91 -5.08 10.21
N ALA A 72 -21.96 -4.24 9.18
CA ALA A 72 -22.77 -4.52 7.99
C ALA A 72 -22.26 -5.76 7.26
N THR A 73 -20.94 -5.92 7.15
CA THR A 73 -20.35 -7.10 6.51
C THR A 73 -20.59 -8.37 7.33
N ALA A 74 -20.45 -8.29 8.65
CA ALA A 74 -20.71 -9.41 9.56
C ALA A 74 -22.20 -9.81 9.55
N ALA A 75 -23.12 -8.85 9.63
CA ALA A 75 -24.56 -9.10 9.54
C ALA A 75 -24.93 -9.80 8.23
N ALA A 76 -24.38 -9.34 7.10
CA ALA A 76 -24.62 -9.94 5.79
C ALA A 76 -24.08 -11.38 5.66
N VAL A 77 -23.05 -11.75 6.42
CA VAL A 77 -22.48 -13.11 6.43
C VAL A 77 -23.23 -14.01 7.42
N LEU A 78 -23.65 -13.48 8.57
CA LEU A 78 -24.39 -14.20 9.60
C LEU A 78 -25.89 -14.31 9.29
N GLY A 79 -26.39 -13.55 8.32
CA GLY A 79 -27.80 -13.54 7.92
C GLY A 79 -28.69 -12.68 8.81
N PHE A 80 -28.12 -11.72 9.53
CA PHE A 80 -28.89 -10.73 10.31
C PHE A 80 -29.52 -9.69 9.39
N ALA A 81 -30.70 -9.19 9.77
CA ALA A 81 -31.44 -8.22 8.98
C ALA A 81 -30.87 -6.80 9.16
N ASP A 82 -30.34 -6.51 10.36
CA ASP A 82 -29.70 -5.23 10.69
C ASP A 82 -28.26 -5.43 11.18
N LYS A 83 -27.37 -4.52 10.76
CA LYS A 83 -26.00 -4.40 11.28
C LYS A 83 -25.96 -4.15 12.79
N ASN A 84 -27.01 -3.55 13.36
CA ASN A 84 -27.11 -3.26 14.79
C ASN A 84 -27.27 -4.53 15.65
N GLU A 85 -27.66 -5.66 15.03
CA GLU A 85 -27.69 -6.97 15.71
C GLU A 85 -26.26 -7.49 16.00
N VAL A 86 -25.25 -6.95 15.31
CA VAL A 86 -23.83 -7.22 15.60
C VAL A 86 -23.32 -6.23 16.65
N GLU A 87 -23.26 -6.68 17.89
CA GLU A 87 -22.69 -5.91 19.00
C GLU A 87 -21.18 -5.64 18.78
N ALA A 88 -20.71 -4.43 19.14
CA ALA A 88 -19.34 -4.01 18.86
C ALA A 88 -18.29 -4.81 19.66
N HIS A 89 -18.63 -5.19 20.89
CA HIS A 89 -17.71 -5.85 21.83
C HIS A 89 -17.94 -7.34 21.95
N ARG A 90 -18.97 -7.87 21.28
CA ARG A 90 -19.28 -9.29 21.31
C ARG A 90 -18.43 -10.01 20.28
N GLY A 91 -17.89 -11.16 20.69
CA GLY A 91 -17.05 -11.97 19.81
C GLY A 91 -17.86 -12.54 18.65
N PHE A 92 -17.29 -12.57 17.45
CA PHE A 92 -17.95 -13.13 16.28
C PHE A 92 -18.32 -14.61 16.46
N LEU A 93 -17.50 -15.38 17.19
CA LEU A 93 -17.81 -16.78 17.53
C LEU A 93 -19.09 -16.90 18.36
N GLU A 94 -19.31 -15.99 19.31
CA GLU A 94 -20.52 -15.95 20.14
C GLU A 94 -21.77 -15.50 19.36
N LEU A 95 -21.55 -14.80 18.25
CA LEU A 95 -22.59 -14.40 17.29
C LEU A 95 -22.88 -15.49 16.24
N GLY A 96 -22.19 -16.64 16.30
CA GLY A 96 -22.41 -17.78 15.41
C GLY A 96 -21.48 -17.84 14.20
N LEU A 97 -20.40 -17.06 14.16
CA LEU A 97 -19.39 -17.17 13.12
C LEU A 97 -18.67 -18.53 13.23
N ASN A 98 -18.67 -19.27 12.12
CA ASN A 98 -17.94 -20.52 11.95
C ASN A 98 -16.76 -20.36 10.98
N SER A 99 -15.95 -21.42 10.82
CA SER A 99 -14.74 -21.39 9.99
C SER A 99 -14.98 -20.97 8.52
N LEU A 100 -16.10 -21.38 7.91
CA LEU A 100 -16.41 -21.02 6.53
C LEU A 100 -16.83 -19.55 6.43
N THR A 101 -17.74 -19.12 7.31
CA THR A 101 -18.20 -17.73 7.38
C THR A 101 -17.10 -16.76 7.80
N ALA A 102 -16.11 -17.21 8.58
CA ALA A 102 -14.95 -16.39 8.97
C ALA A 102 -14.05 -16.07 7.78
N VAL A 103 -13.81 -17.05 6.90
CA VAL A 103 -13.08 -16.83 5.65
C VAL A 103 -13.86 -15.90 4.73
N GLU A 104 -15.18 -16.06 4.64
CA GLU A 104 -16.02 -15.17 3.84
C GLU A 104 -16.00 -13.73 4.37
N LEU A 105 -16.18 -13.54 5.67
CA LEU A 105 -16.09 -12.22 6.32
C LEU A 105 -14.74 -11.56 6.05
N ARG A 106 -13.64 -12.32 6.20
CA ARG A 106 -12.28 -11.84 5.94
C ARG A 106 -12.12 -11.39 4.48
N ASN A 107 -12.61 -12.20 3.53
CA ASN A 107 -12.50 -11.87 2.11
C ASN A 107 -13.33 -10.64 1.75
N ARG A 108 -14.55 -10.53 2.27
CA ARG A 108 -15.43 -9.36 2.04
C ARG A 108 -14.85 -8.09 2.67
N LEU A 109 -14.34 -8.15 3.90
CA LEU A 109 -13.69 -7.03 4.55
C LEU A 109 -12.41 -6.60 3.83
N GLY A 110 -11.58 -7.57 3.43
CA GLY A 110 -10.37 -7.28 2.65
C GLY A 110 -10.69 -6.60 1.32
N ALA A 111 -11.73 -7.05 0.61
CA ALA A 111 -12.18 -6.43 -0.63
C ALA A 111 -12.71 -4.99 -0.40
N ALA A 112 -13.56 -4.80 0.61
CA ALA A 112 -14.16 -3.50 0.91
C ALA A 112 -13.14 -2.48 1.44
N ALA A 113 -12.15 -2.92 2.21
CA ALA A 113 -11.05 -2.08 2.66
C ALA A 113 -9.94 -1.92 1.62
N GLY A 114 -9.92 -2.76 0.58
CA GLY A 114 -8.80 -2.85 -0.36
C GLY A 114 -7.50 -3.26 0.34
N LEU A 115 -7.58 -4.20 1.28
CA LEU A 115 -6.47 -4.74 2.06
C LEU A 115 -6.38 -6.26 1.91
N THR A 116 -5.16 -6.79 1.92
CA THR A 116 -4.95 -8.24 2.03
C THR A 116 -4.85 -8.62 3.51
N LEU A 117 -5.96 -9.07 4.10
CA LEU A 117 -6.01 -9.42 5.53
C LEU A 117 -5.37 -10.80 5.78
N PRO A 118 -4.53 -11.00 6.80
CA PRO A 118 -4.05 -12.33 7.18
C PRO A 118 -5.18 -13.28 7.58
N VAL A 119 -4.94 -14.59 7.55
CA VAL A 119 -5.93 -15.61 7.98
C VAL A 119 -6.14 -15.57 9.49
N THR A 120 -5.14 -15.14 10.26
CA THR A 120 -5.20 -15.06 11.74
C THR A 120 -6.02 -13.89 12.26
N VAL A 121 -6.32 -12.90 11.41
CA VAL A 121 -6.95 -11.62 11.83
C VAL A 121 -8.28 -11.83 12.58
N MET A 122 -9.02 -12.88 12.25
CA MET A 122 -10.31 -13.21 12.90
C MET A 122 -10.13 -13.72 14.33
N PHE A 123 -8.97 -14.29 14.64
CA PHE A 123 -8.60 -14.74 15.98
C PHE A 123 -7.93 -13.61 16.77
N ASP A 124 -7.10 -12.81 16.11
CA ASP A 124 -6.40 -11.68 16.73
C ASP A 124 -7.37 -10.53 17.07
N HIS A 125 -8.45 -10.38 16.28
CA HIS A 125 -9.48 -9.36 16.46
C HIS A 125 -10.87 -10.00 16.43
N PRO A 126 -11.29 -10.64 17.54
CA PRO A 126 -12.50 -11.46 17.58
C PRO A 126 -13.80 -10.66 17.61
N SER A 127 -13.79 -9.34 17.84
CA SER A 127 -15.00 -8.50 17.86
C SER A 127 -15.03 -7.45 16.74
N ALA A 128 -16.22 -6.93 16.44
CA ALA A 128 -16.39 -5.91 15.41
C ALA A 128 -15.64 -4.60 15.74
N GLY A 129 -15.55 -4.23 17.02
CA GLY A 129 -14.79 -3.08 17.49
C GLY A 129 -13.29 -3.23 17.31
N GLU A 130 -12.74 -4.39 17.68
CA GLU A 130 -11.30 -4.68 17.50
C GLU A 130 -10.93 -4.76 16.02
N MET A 131 -11.76 -5.40 15.20
CA MET A 131 -11.55 -5.49 13.76
C MET A 131 -11.60 -4.10 13.11
N ALA A 132 -12.51 -3.23 13.52
CA ALA A 132 -12.58 -1.85 13.02
C ALA A 132 -11.33 -1.03 13.40
N GLY A 133 -10.82 -1.19 14.62
CA GLY A 133 -9.56 -0.59 15.06
C GLY A 133 -8.38 -1.06 14.20
N PHE A 134 -8.25 -2.38 14.02
CA PHE A 134 -7.21 -2.99 13.18
C PHE A 134 -7.25 -2.47 11.75
N LEU A 135 -8.43 -2.42 11.12
CA LEU A 135 -8.58 -1.88 9.77
C LEU A 135 -8.15 -0.41 9.69
N GLY A 136 -8.46 0.40 10.71
CA GLY A 136 -8.03 1.80 10.78
C GLY A 136 -6.50 1.94 10.80
N GLU A 137 -5.83 1.13 11.62
CA GLU A 137 -4.36 1.12 11.69
C GLU A 137 -3.71 0.65 10.39
N GLN A 138 -4.24 -0.40 9.77
CA GLN A 138 -3.71 -0.91 8.49
C GLN A 138 -3.90 0.11 7.37
N LEU A 139 -5.05 0.78 7.30
CA LEU A 139 -5.31 1.82 6.29
C LEU A 139 -4.42 3.05 6.48
N LEU A 140 -4.05 3.39 7.72
CA LEU A 140 -3.10 4.47 7.99
C LEU A 140 -1.67 4.06 7.60
N ARG A 141 -1.31 2.79 7.82
CA ARG A 141 -0.01 2.25 7.42
C ARG A 141 0.13 2.18 5.89
N ASP A 142 -0.89 1.72 5.18
CA ASP A 142 -0.93 1.61 3.71
C ASP A 142 -0.89 2.99 3.02
N GLN A 143 -1.36 4.05 3.70
CA GLN A 143 -1.20 5.44 3.24
C GLN A 143 0.22 5.97 3.39
N ARG A 144 1.09 5.29 4.15
CA ARG A 144 2.50 5.62 4.25
C ARG A 144 3.21 4.82 3.16
N PRO A 145 3.73 5.45 2.09
CA PRO A 145 4.51 4.72 1.10
C PRO A 145 5.62 3.95 1.82
N GLU A 146 5.67 2.64 1.63
CA GLU A 146 6.74 1.76 2.13
C GLU A 146 8.08 2.26 1.55
N GLY A 147 8.76 3.08 2.34
CA GLY A 147 9.98 3.79 1.97
C GLY A 147 10.02 5.16 2.61
N SER A 148 10.52 5.25 3.84
CA SER A 148 10.66 6.51 4.59
C SER A 148 11.47 7.58 3.82
N GLN A 149 12.25 7.21 2.80
CA GLN A 149 12.91 8.13 1.88
C GLN A 149 12.00 8.55 0.72
N ALA A 150 11.22 7.64 0.14
CA ALA A 150 10.25 7.95 -0.91
C ALA A 150 9.11 8.84 -0.41
N THR A 151 8.71 8.73 0.86
CA THR A 151 7.74 9.66 1.47
C THR A 151 8.36 11.06 1.65
N VAL A 152 9.61 11.16 2.12
CA VAL A 152 10.29 12.46 2.28
C VAL A 152 10.48 13.13 0.92
N HIS A 153 10.90 12.39 -0.11
CA HIS A 153 11.01 12.91 -1.46
C HIS A 153 9.64 13.31 -2.04
N GLY A 154 8.60 12.49 -1.85
CA GLY A 154 7.24 12.84 -2.30
C GLY A 154 6.63 14.06 -1.59
N ASP A 155 6.95 14.27 -0.31
CA ASP A 155 6.55 15.46 0.43
C ASP A 155 7.31 16.71 -0.07
N LEU A 156 8.59 16.56 -0.44
CA LEU A 156 9.36 17.63 -1.09
C LEU A 156 8.81 17.99 -2.47
N ASP A 157 8.46 17.00 -3.30
CA ASP A 157 7.85 17.21 -4.62
C ASP A 157 6.51 17.95 -4.51
N ARG A 158 5.72 17.66 -3.46
CA ARG A 158 4.46 18.38 -3.18
C ARG A 158 4.70 19.83 -2.80
N ILE A 159 5.71 20.09 -1.95
CA ILE A 159 6.10 21.46 -1.57
C ILE A 159 6.57 22.23 -2.80
N GLU A 160 7.40 21.62 -3.65
CA GLU A 160 7.85 22.21 -4.92
C GLU A 160 6.68 22.58 -5.83
N ALA A 161 5.73 21.67 -6.04
CA ALA A 161 4.54 21.93 -6.85
C ALA A 161 3.68 23.09 -6.29
N SER A 162 3.57 23.19 -4.96
CA SER A 162 2.85 24.28 -4.30
C SER A 162 3.55 25.63 -4.44
N LEU A 163 4.90 25.64 -4.43
CA LEU A 163 5.70 26.85 -4.61
C LEU A 163 5.72 27.29 -6.08
N ALA A 164 5.74 26.35 -7.03
CA ALA A 164 5.75 26.62 -8.47
C ALA A 164 4.41 27.14 -9.00
N GLY A 165 3.29 26.77 -8.37
CA GLY A 165 1.94 27.19 -8.76
C GLY A 165 1.45 28.51 -8.16
N GLY A 166 2.19 29.12 -7.22
CA GLY A 166 1.78 30.31 -6.47
C GLY A 166 2.42 31.61 -6.96
N VAL A 167 1.65 32.70 -6.99
CA VAL A 167 2.21 34.07 -7.09
C VAL A 167 2.56 34.53 -5.69
N LEU A 168 3.76 34.16 -5.21
CA LEU A 168 4.28 34.61 -3.93
C LEU A 168 4.82 36.04 -4.06
N ASP A 169 4.45 36.91 -3.13
CA ASP A 169 5.04 38.24 -3.05
C ASP A 169 6.51 38.18 -2.58
N GLU A 170 7.21 39.32 -2.57
CA GLU A 170 8.63 39.39 -2.19
C GLU A 170 8.85 38.95 -0.73
N GLN A 171 7.93 39.32 0.17
CA GLN A 171 8.03 39.05 1.60
C GLN A 171 7.75 37.57 1.90
N GLU A 172 6.79 36.97 1.20
CA GLU A 172 6.49 35.54 1.28
C GLU A 172 7.64 34.70 0.74
N ARG A 173 8.27 35.12 -0.37
CA ARG A 173 9.47 34.45 -0.90
C ARG A 173 10.61 34.49 0.11
N ASP A 174 10.91 35.65 0.70
CA ASP A 174 11.95 35.79 1.71
C ASP A 174 11.69 34.92 2.94
N ALA A 175 10.44 34.85 3.40
CA ALA A 175 10.03 34.02 4.53
C ALA A 175 10.18 32.52 4.24
N VAL A 176 9.78 32.07 3.04
CA VAL A 176 9.95 30.68 2.59
C VAL A 176 11.43 30.33 2.51
N THR A 177 12.26 31.19 1.92
CA THR A 177 13.71 30.97 1.81
C THR A 177 14.36 30.86 3.19
N ALA A 178 14.05 31.76 4.12
CA ALA A 178 14.58 31.70 5.49
C ALA A 178 14.21 30.37 6.19
N ARG A 179 12.96 29.91 6.00
CA ARG A 179 12.50 28.64 6.58
C ARG A 179 13.19 27.43 5.98
N LEU A 180 13.45 27.41 4.67
CA LEU A 180 14.18 26.34 3.99
C LEU A 180 15.65 26.29 4.45
N GLN A 181 16.30 27.44 4.64
CA GLN A 181 17.66 27.52 5.19
C GLN A 181 17.74 26.97 6.62
N GLU A 182 16.75 27.28 7.47
CA GLU A 182 16.70 26.74 8.83
C GLU A 182 16.52 25.21 8.83
N LEU A 183 15.70 24.67 7.93
CA LEU A 183 15.53 23.23 7.76
C LEU A 183 16.82 22.57 7.25
N LEU A 184 17.52 23.17 6.28
CA LEU A 184 18.80 22.69 5.79
C LEU A 184 19.86 22.67 6.89
N ALA A 185 19.94 23.69 7.74
CA ALA A 185 20.87 23.73 8.87
C ALA A 185 20.61 22.55 9.84
N LYS A 186 19.34 22.31 10.19
CA LYS A 186 18.95 21.20 11.07
C LYS A 186 19.30 19.81 10.50
N PHE A 187 19.20 19.63 9.19
CA PHE A 187 19.57 18.36 8.54
C PHE A 187 21.08 18.23 8.29
N GLY A 188 21.78 19.34 8.04
CA GLY A 188 23.23 19.39 7.86
C GLY A 188 23.99 19.00 9.13
N ASP A 189 23.53 19.45 10.29
CA ASP A 189 24.12 19.11 11.59
C ASP A 189 23.92 17.63 11.98
N GLY A 190 22.86 16.99 11.46
CA GLY A 190 22.57 15.57 11.69
C GLY A 190 23.34 14.62 10.77
N SER A 191 23.81 15.08 9.61
CA SER A 191 24.67 14.32 8.70
C SER A 191 26.14 14.49 9.10
N GLY A 192 26.51 13.94 10.26
CA GLY A 192 27.87 13.96 10.84
C GLY A 192 28.95 13.29 9.99
N GLY A 193 29.25 13.87 8.84
CA GLY A 193 30.35 13.51 7.93
C GLY A 193 31.04 14.73 7.31
N GLY A 194 30.73 15.94 7.79
CA GLY A 194 31.32 17.20 7.32
C GLY A 194 32.73 17.49 7.88
N ALA A 195 33.12 16.87 9.00
CA ALA A 195 34.42 17.10 9.62
C ALA A 195 35.60 16.53 8.80
N GLY A 196 35.36 15.52 7.95
CA GLY A 196 36.41 14.93 7.10
C GLY A 196 36.67 15.67 5.78
N ARG A 197 35.65 16.35 5.22
CA ARG A 197 35.78 17.04 3.92
C ARG A 197 36.37 18.45 4.07
N SER A 198 36.08 19.12 5.19
CA SER A 198 36.73 20.39 5.52
C SER A 198 38.19 20.19 5.89
N ALA A 199 38.53 19.12 6.62
CA ALA A 199 39.92 18.82 6.99
C ALA A 199 40.77 18.40 5.78
N LEU A 200 40.20 17.63 4.84
CA LEU A 200 40.89 17.27 3.60
C LEU A 200 41.04 18.49 2.66
N ALA A 201 40.05 19.39 2.60
CA ALA A 201 40.15 20.64 1.85
C ALA A 201 41.16 21.63 2.44
N ASP A 202 41.25 21.73 3.78
CA ASP A 202 42.30 22.52 4.45
C ASP A 202 43.69 21.90 4.27
N GLN A 203 43.82 20.56 4.33
CA GLN A 203 45.09 19.88 4.04
C GLN A 203 45.54 20.03 2.58
N LEU A 204 44.61 20.12 1.62
CA LEU A 204 44.93 20.37 0.20
C LEU A 204 45.30 21.84 -0.09
N ALA A 205 44.87 22.78 0.75
CA ALA A 205 45.21 24.20 0.60
C ALA A 205 46.58 24.55 1.21
N ASP A 206 47.06 23.74 2.17
CA ASP A 206 48.36 23.92 2.84
C ASP A 206 49.50 23.15 2.14
N VAL A 207 49.18 22.17 1.29
CA VAL A 207 50.17 21.47 0.46
C VAL A 207 50.53 22.39 -0.71
N SER A 208 51.77 22.91 -0.68
CA SER A 208 52.35 23.66 -1.80
C SER A 208 52.44 22.77 -3.04
N ASP A 209 52.31 23.34 -4.24
CA ASP A 209 52.51 22.61 -5.51
C ASP A 209 53.83 21.82 -5.55
N ASP A 210 54.86 22.26 -4.80
CA ASP A 210 56.14 21.54 -4.67
C ASP A 210 56.03 20.20 -3.90
N ASP A 211 55.14 20.06 -2.91
CA ASP A 211 54.94 18.80 -2.17
C ASP A 211 54.09 17.79 -2.95
N LEU A 212 53.29 18.27 -3.91
CA LEU A 212 52.44 17.46 -4.79
C LEU A 212 53.28 16.60 -5.76
N PHE A 213 54.48 17.07 -6.15
CA PHE A 213 55.40 16.31 -7.01
C PHE A 213 56.21 15.26 -6.23
N ASP A 214 56.55 15.49 -4.96
CA ASP A 214 57.27 14.52 -4.11
C ASP A 214 56.45 13.25 -3.79
N ILE A 215 55.12 13.37 -3.72
CA ILE A 215 54.21 12.24 -3.50
C ILE A 215 54.08 11.36 -4.75
N ILE A 216 54.20 11.93 -5.95
CA ILE A 216 54.12 11.18 -7.20
C ILE A 216 55.46 10.48 -7.50
N ASP A 217 56.59 11.13 -7.21
CA ASP A 217 57.92 10.52 -7.40
C ASP A 217 58.21 9.39 -6.41
N ASN A 218 57.75 9.49 -5.15
CA ASN A 218 57.87 8.39 -4.17
C ASN A 218 56.96 7.19 -4.46
N GLY A 219 56.00 7.30 -5.39
CA GLY A 219 55.07 6.23 -5.76
C GLY A 219 55.48 5.38 -6.97
N LEU A 220 56.48 5.81 -7.75
CA LEU A 220 56.85 5.16 -9.02
C LEU A 220 58.34 4.77 -9.13
N GLY A 221 59.08 4.76 -8.02
CA GLY A 221 60.50 4.44 -8.00
C GLY A 221 60.89 3.22 -7.15
N THR A 222 60.67 2.00 -7.64
CA THR A 222 61.61 0.83 -7.63
C THR A 222 60.88 -0.47 -7.99
N LEU A 223 60.90 -0.82 -9.27
CA LEU A 223 60.87 -2.22 -9.71
C LEU A 223 62.22 -2.52 -10.37
N GLU A 224 63.20 -2.88 -9.55
CA GLU A 224 64.31 -3.77 -9.95
C GLU A 224 64.44 -4.88 -8.91
#